data_AF-A0A2W6PB71-F1
#
_entry.id   AF-A0A2W6PB71-F1
#
_cell.length_a   1.000
_cell.length_b   1.000
_cell.length_c   1.000
_cell.angle_alpha   90.00
_cell.angle_beta   90.00
_cell.angle_gamma   90.00
#
_symmetry.space_group_name_H-M   'P 1'
#
loop_
_entity.id
_entity.type
_entity.pdbx_description
1 polymer ?
#
loop_
_entity_poly.entity_id
_entity_poly.type
_entity_poly.pdbx_seq_one_letter_code
_entity_poly.pdbx_strand_id
1 'polypeptide(L)'
;MLMLFLTVAMVHIVALMSPGPDFFFVSQTAVSRSRKEAMMGVLGITCGVMVWAGIALLGLHLIIEKMAWLHTLIMVGGGLYLCWMGYQMLRGALKKEGDSIGAKVTVVASGVPAGLGEPVFDRLDADIAHALMSINAVKGVEIGDGFDVVALRGSQNRDEITKDGFQSNHAGGILGGISSGQQIIAHMALKPTSSITVPGRTINRFGEEVEMITKGRHDPCVGIRAVPIAEAMLAIVLMDHLLRQRAQNADVKTDIPRW
;
A
#
# COMPACT_ATOMS: atom_id res chain seq x y z
N MET A 1 18.39 15.24 42.23
CA MET A 1 18.00 13.94 41.63
C MET A 1 16.50 13.87 41.33
N LEU A 2 15.61 14.11 42.30
CA LEU A 2 14.15 14.10 42.09
C LEU A 2 13.66 15.13 41.05
N MET A 3 14.18 16.36 41.08
CA MET A 3 13.85 17.38 40.07
C MET A 3 14.29 16.97 38.65
N LEU A 4 15.49 16.39 38.50
CA LEU A 4 16.00 15.94 37.20
C LEU A 4 15.11 14.83 36.63
N PHE A 5 14.72 13.87 37.48
CA PHE A 5 13.81 12.79 37.12
C PHE A 5 12.43 13.32 36.69
N LEU A 6 11.86 14.24 37.47
CA LEU A 6 10.58 14.90 37.13
C LEU A 6 10.66 15.66 35.81
N THR A 7 11.78 16.33 35.53
CA THR A 7 11.98 17.10 34.30
C THR A 7 12.07 16.16 33.09
N VAL A 8 12.87 15.08 33.18
CA VAL A 8 13.00 14.08 32.11
C VAL A 8 11.67 13.35 31.86
N ALA A 9 10.94 13.00 32.92
CA ALA A 9 9.63 12.37 32.82
C ALA A 9 8.61 13.30 32.14
N MET A 10 8.59 14.59 32.50
CA MET A 10 7.71 15.58 31.87
C MET A 10 8.03 15.77 30.38
N VAL A 11 9.31 15.86 30.02
CA VAL A 11 9.75 15.96 28.61
C VAL A 11 9.34 14.71 27.83
N HIS A 12 9.48 13.52 28.40
CA HIS A 12 9.05 12.28 27.74
C HIS A 12 7.53 12.19 27.57
N ILE A 13 6.75 12.65 28.56
CA ILE A 13 5.29 12.71 28.44
C ILE A 13 4.88 13.62 27.27
N VAL A 14 5.48 14.81 27.16
CA VAL A 14 5.20 15.73 26.05
C VAL A 14 5.63 15.14 24.71
N ALA A 15 6.79 14.46 24.65
CA ALA A 15 7.25 13.79 23.44
C ALA A 15 6.31 12.65 23.01
N LEU A 16 5.80 11.86 23.96
CA LEU A 16 4.83 10.78 23.75
C LEU A 16 3.45 11.29 23.29
N MET A 17 3.09 12.54 23.62
CA MET A 17 1.85 13.16 23.15
C MET A 17 1.94 13.64 21.70
N SER A 18 3.14 13.80 21.14
CA SER A 18 3.30 14.14 19.73
C SER A 18 3.07 12.90 18.85
N PRO A 19 2.21 12.99 17.81
CA PRO A 19 2.01 11.87 16.89
C PRO A 19 3.30 11.64 16.10
N GLY A 20 4.09 10.67 16.56
CA GLY A 20 5.31 10.25 15.92
C GLY A 20 5.07 9.37 14.69
N PRO A 21 6.14 8.98 13.98
CA PRO A 21 6.04 8.07 12.85
C PRO A 21 5.34 6.75 13.19
N ASP A 22 5.52 6.24 14.41
CA ASP A 22 4.85 5.03 14.91
C ASP A 22 3.32 5.19 14.97
N PHE A 23 2.83 6.36 15.40
CA PHE A 23 1.40 6.65 15.45
C PHE A 23 0.80 6.69 14.05
N PHE A 24 1.50 7.31 13.09
CA PHE A 24 1.07 7.34 11.70
C PHE A 24 1.06 5.96 11.07
N PHE A 25 2.10 5.17 11.29
CA PHE A 25 2.18 3.79 10.81
C PHE A 25 1.01 2.95 11.34
N VAL A 26 0.81 2.91 12.66
CA VAL A 26 -0.26 2.13 13.28
C VAL A 26 -1.64 2.63 12.83
N SER A 27 -1.86 3.94 12.79
CA SER A 27 -3.14 4.51 12.38
C SER A 27 -3.44 4.22 10.91
N GLN A 28 -2.43 4.34 10.04
CA GLN A 28 -2.57 4.01 8.62
C GLN A 28 -2.87 2.52 8.43
N THR A 29 -2.11 1.62 9.06
CA THR A 29 -2.32 0.18 8.95
C THR A 29 -3.68 -0.26 9.52
N ALA A 30 -4.14 0.36 10.60
CA ALA A 30 -5.46 0.10 11.17
C ALA A 30 -6.61 0.49 10.24
N VAL A 31 -6.42 1.56 9.44
CA VAL A 31 -7.41 2.06 8.50
C VAL A 31 -7.36 1.33 7.16
N SER A 32 -6.16 1.00 6.65
CA SER A 32 -5.99 0.41 5.31
C SER A 32 -6.09 -1.10 5.29
N ARG A 33 -5.67 -1.79 6.36
CA ARG A 33 -5.62 -3.26 6.39
C ARG A 33 -6.60 -3.85 7.38
N SER A 34 -6.13 -4.24 8.55
CA SER A 34 -6.96 -4.85 9.59
C SER A 34 -6.47 -4.46 10.98
N ARG A 35 -7.40 -4.45 11.95
CA ARG A 35 -7.07 -4.20 13.36
C ARG A 35 -6.07 -5.22 13.91
N LYS A 36 -6.09 -6.45 13.39
CA LYS A 36 -5.17 -7.51 13.81
C LYS A 36 -3.74 -7.23 13.34
N GLU A 37 -3.57 -6.77 12.10
CA GLU A 37 -2.26 -6.39 11.56
C GLU A 37 -1.70 -5.14 12.24
N ALA A 38 -2.55 -4.14 12.49
CA ALA A 38 -2.16 -2.98 13.27
C ALA A 38 -1.68 -3.37 14.68
N MET A 39 -2.37 -4.33 15.33
CA MET A 39 -1.97 -4.83 16.65
C MET A 39 -0.63 -5.58 16.61
N MET A 40 -0.35 -6.35 15.56
CA MET A 40 0.97 -6.96 15.35
C MET A 40 2.06 -5.91 15.16
N GLY A 41 1.75 -4.81 14.45
CA GLY A 41 2.63 -3.64 14.32
C GLY A 41 2.93 -3.00 15.67
N VAL A 42 1.92 -2.77 16.50
CA VAL A 42 2.08 -2.25 17.87
C VAL A 42 2.96 -3.18 18.71
N LEU A 43 2.76 -4.49 18.60
CA LEU A 43 3.55 -5.48 19.34
C LEU A 43 5.02 -5.46 18.91
N GLY A 44 5.29 -5.35 17.60
CA GLY A 44 6.64 -5.19 17.06
C GLY A 44 7.33 -3.91 17.53
N ILE A 45 6.63 -2.77 17.47
CA ILE A 45 7.14 -1.48 17.98
C ILE A 45 7.46 -1.59 19.47
N THR A 46 6.54 -2.16 20.26
CA THR A 46 6.72 -2.31 21.71
C THR A 46 7.91 -3.20 22.04
N CYS A 47 8.07 -4.34 21.35
CA CYS A 47 9.24 -5.20 21.51
C CYS A 47 10.54 -4.48 21.13
N GLY A 48 10.55 -3.72 20.03
CA GLY A 48 11.71 -2.92 19.63
C GLY A 48 12.11 -1.89 20.69
N VAL A 49 11.14 -1.15 21.23
CA VAL A 49 11.35 -0.18 22.32
C VAL A 49 11.87 -0.88 23.58
N MET A 50 11.32 -2.04 23.95
CA MET A 50 11.79 -2.80 25.11
C MET A 50 13.24 -3.28 24.96
N VAL A 51 13.61 -3.78 23.77
CA VAL A 51 15.00 -4.18 23.47
C VAL A 51 15.94 -2.98 23.58
N TRP A 52 15.56 -1.84 22.97
CA TRP A 52 16.38 -0.63 23.02
C TRP A 52 16.52 -0.07 24.43
N ALA A 53 15.43 -0.04 25.20
CA ALA A 53 15.44 0.35 26.61
C ALA A 53 16.32 -0.59 27.46
N GLY A 54 16.26 -1.90 27.20
CA GLY A 54 17.14 -2.88 27.85
C GLY A 54 18.62 -2.64 27.54
N ILE A 55 18.96 -2.41 26.27
CA ILE A 55 20.33 -2.08 25.85
C ILE A 55 20.80 -0.76 26.49
N ALA A 56 19.93 0.25 26.57
CA ALA A 56 20.23 1.52 27.23
C ALA A 56 20.54 1.33 28.73
N LEU A 57 19.74 0.52 29.43
CA LEU A 57 19.92 0.18 30.85
C LEU A 57 21.17 -0.67 31.12
N LEU A 58 21.57 -1.53 30.17
CA LEU A 58 22.79 -2.34 30.26
C LEU A 58 24.09 -1.53 30.06
N GLY A 59 24.00 -0.21 30.00
CA GLY A 59 25.18 0.66 29.99
C GLY A 59 25.61 1.14 28.61
N LEU A 60 24.75 1.06 27.58
CA LEU A 60 24.99 1.78 26.32
C LEU A 60 25.21 3.28 26.58
N HIS A 61 24.55 3.83 27.60
CA HIS A 61 24.80 5.18 28.10
C HIS A 61 26.27 5.42 28.48
N LEU A 62 26.94 4.46 29.14
CA LEU A 62 28.34 4.57 29.56
C LEU A 62 29.30 4.57 28.35
N ILE A 63 28.95 3.83 27.29
CA ILE A 63 29.69 3.82 26.02
C ILE A 63 29.53 5.15 25.30
N ILE A 64 28.31 5.69 25.28
CA ILE A 64 27.98 6.98 24.67
C ILE A 64 28.63 8.15 25.43
N GLU A 65 28.76 8.07 26.76
CA GLU A 65 29.49 9.06 27.59
C GLU A 65 31.00 9.04 27.32
N LYS A 66 31.60 7.85 27.16
CA LYS A 66 33.03 7.71 26.80
C LYS A 66 33.32 8.23 25.38
N MET A 67 32.34 8.16 24.49
CA MET A 67 32.42 8.64 23.10
C MET A 67 31.44 9.77 22.86
N ALA A 68 31.57 10.88 23.62
CA ALA A 68 30.70 12.04 23.49
C ALA A 68 30.58 12.57 22.04
N TRP A 69 31.65 12.42 21.24
CA TRP A 69 31.65 12.77 19.81
C TRP A 69 30.65 11.94 18.98
N LEU A 70 30.46 10.67 19.32
CA LEU A 70 29.54 9.76 18.63
C LEU A 70 28.08 10.15 18.91
N HIS A 71 27.78 10.55 20.15
CA HIS A 71 26.45 11.06 20.52
C HIS A 71 26.09 12.32 19.72
N THR A 72 27.03 13.27 19.63
CA THR A 72 26.85 14.49 18.85
C THR A 72 26.65 14.17 17.36
N LEU A 73 27.40 13.21 16.81
CA LEU A 73 27.29 12.82 15.41
C LEU A 73 25.93 12.18 15.10
N ILE A 74 25.42 11.31 15.97
CA ILE A 74 24.10 10.69 15.82
C ILE A 74 22.99 11.74 15.93
N MET A 75 23.05 12.65 16.91
CA MET A 75 22.06 13.73 17.04
C MET A 75 22.06 14.68 15.86
N VAL A 76 23.24 15.12 15.41
CA VAL A 76 23.37 16.03 14.25
C VAL A 76 22.91 15.33 12.98
N GLY A 77 23.30 14.07 12.77
CA GLY A 77 22.86 13.26 11.63
C GLY A 77 21.34 13.05 11.62
N GLY A 78 20.75 12.67 12.76
CA GLY A 78 19.29 12.52 12.91
C GLY A 78 18.55 13.84 12.72
N GLY A 79 19.07 14.94 13.28
CA GLY A 79 18.51 16.28 13.10
C GLY A 79 18.54 16.74 11.64
N LEU A 80 19.68 16.56 10.95
CA LEU A 80 19.81 16.85 9.52
C LEU A 80 18.86 15.99 8.68
N TYR A 81 18.68 14.71 9.02
CA TYR A 81 17.74 13.83 8.35
C TYR A 81 16.28 14.29 8.52
N LEU A 82 15.88 14.70 9.73
CA LEU A 82 14.55 15.24 9.99
C LEU A 82 14.32 16.57 9.26
N CYS A 83 15.31 17.47 9.26
CA CYS A 83 15.26 18.70 8.48
C CYS A 83 15.16 18.42 6.98
N TRP A 84 15.88 17.41 6.47
CA TRP A 84 15.81 16.98 5.08
C TRP A 84 14.45 16.39 4.73
N MET A 85 13.87 15.51 5.56
CA MET A 85 12.51 15.00 5.37
C MET A 85 11.47 16.12 5.42
N GLY A 86 11.56 17.02 6.40
CA GLY A 86 10.68 18.18 6.51
C GLY A 86 10.78 19.08 5.27
N TYR A 87 12.00 19.33 4.77
CA TYR A 87 12.23 20.07 3.54
C TYR A 87 11.66 19.36 2.31
N GLN A 88 11.80 18.03 2.19
CA GLN A 88 11.20 17.26 1.09
C GLN A 88 9.67 17.34 1.10
N MET A 89 9.04 17.24 2.29
CA MET A 89 7.59 17.42 2.43
C MET A 89 7.14 18.84 2.07
N LEU A 90 7.89 19.86 2.53
CA LEU A 90 7.60 21.26 2.23
C LEU A 90 7.80 21.56 0.74
N ARG A 91 8.87 21.04 0.13
CA ARG A 91 9.10 21.16 -1.31
C ARG A 91 8.03 20.45 -2.13
N GLY A 92 7.59 19.26 -1.72
CA GLY A 92 6.48 18.57 -2.38
C GLY A 92 5.19 19.39 -2.32
N ALA A 93 4.96 20.11 -1.21
CA ALA A 93 3.83 21.02 -1.06
C ALA A 93 4.01 22.37 -1.81
N LEU A 94 5.24 22.85 -1.98
CA LEU A 94 5.60 24.13 -2.62
C LEU A 94 5.85 24.01 -4.14
N LYS A 95 6.11 22.80 -4.67
CA LYS A 95 6.12 22.51 -6.12
C LYS A 95 4.68 22.46 -6.66
N LYS A 96 3.89 23.51 -6.38
CA LYS A 96 2.58 23.72 -6.99
C LYS A 96 2.79 24.41 -8.34
N GLU A 97 3.07 23.61 -9.36
CA GLU A 97 2.78 24.02 -10.75
C GLU A 97 1.25 24.18 -10.97
N GLY A 98 0.45 23.90 -9.94
CA GLY A 98 -0.99 23.91 -10.01
C GLY A 98 -1.57 22.70 -10.71
N ASP A 99 -0.71 21.79 -11.17
CA ASP A 99 -1.02 20.61 -11.95
C ASP A 99 -1.10 19.33 -11.10
N SER A 100 -1.39 18.20 -11.73
CA SER A 100 -1.51 16.89 -11.10
C SER A 100 -0.80 15.81 -11.90
N ILE A 101 -0.56 14.67 -11.25
CA ILE A 101 0.11 13.51 -11.83
C ILE A 101 -0.74 12.26 -11.72
N GLY A 102 -0.54 11.33 -12.65
CA GLY A 102 -1.14 10.00 -12.60
C GLY A 102 -0.42 9.08 -11.61
N ALA A 103 -0.89 7.85 -11.52
CA ALA A 103 -0.25 6.82 -10.69
C ALA A 103 -0.48 5.41 -11.26
N LYS A 104 0.49 4.52 -11.07
CA LYS A 104 0.29 3.07 -11.13
C LYS A 104 0.19 2.55 -9.70
N VAL A 105 -0.88 1.83 -9.38
CA VAL A 105 -1.08 1.22 -8.06
C VAL A 105 -1.14 -0.29 -8.24
N THR A 106 -0.38 -1.01 -7.42
CA THR A 106 -0.40 -2.47 -7.34
C THR A 106 -1.16 -2.89 -6.09
N VAL A 107 -2.11 -3.82 -6.24
CA VAL A 107 -2.81 -4.47 -5.15
C VAL A 107 -2.48 -5.96 -5.17
N VAL A 108 -2.23 -6.52 -3.99
CA VAL A 108 -1.81 -7.92 -3.83
C VAL A 108 -2.68 -8.60 -2.78
N ALA A 109 -3.30 -9.73 -3.13
CA ALA A 109 -3.98 -10.60 -2.18
C ALA A 109 -3.15 -11.86 -1.94
N SER A 110 -2.91 -12.18 -0.67
CA SER A 110 -2.15 -13.36 -0.23
C SER A 110 -3.05 -14.32 0.52
N GLY A 111 -2.71 -15.62 0.51
CA GLY A 111 -3.49 -16.65 1.20
C GLY A 111 -4.86 -16.90 0.58
N VAL A 112 -5.03 -16.58 -0.71
CA VAL A 112 -6.24 -16.88 -1.46
C VAL A 112 -6.24 -18.37 -1.79
N PRO A 113 -7.30 -19.13 -1.43
CA PRO A 113 -7.36 -20.55 -1.77
C PRO A 113 -7.39 -20.75 -3.29
N ALA A 114 -6.80 -21.84 -3.77
CA ALA A 114 -6.96 -22.26 -5.16
C ALA A 114 -8.42 -22.64 -5.46
N GLY A 115 -8.88 -22.38 -6.69
CA GLY A 115 -10.20 -22.77 -7.14
C GLY A 115 -11.31 -21.73 -6.99
N LEU A 116 -10.99 -20.45 -6.76
CA LEU A 116 -11.95 -19.34 -6.81
C LEU A 116 -12.08 -18.82 -8.25
N GLY A 117 -13.28 -18.50 -8.70
CA GLY A 117 -13.54 -18.10 -10.09
C GLY A 117 -14.28 -19.16 -10.88
N GLU A 118 -14.69 -18.80 -12.09
CA GLU A 118 -15.24 -19.74 -13.06
C GLU A 118 -14.56 -19.59 -14.43
N PRO A 119 -14.55 -20.63 -15.27
CA PRO A 119 -13.69 -20.65 -16.46
C PRO A 119 -14.18 -19.80 -17.64
N VAL A 120 -15.44 -19.33 -17.64
CA VAL A 120 -16.06 -18.77 -18.86
C VAL A 120 -16.66 -17.38 -18.66
N PHE A 121 -17.70 -17.21 -17.83
CA PHE A 121 -18.48 -15.96 -17.83
C PHE A 121 -18.03 -14.99 -16.73
N ASP A 122 -17.95 -15.46 -15.49
CA ASP A 122 -17.52 -14.71 -14.30
C ASP A 122 -16.08 -15.10 -13.93
N ARG A 123 -15.15 -15.00 -14.90
CA ARG A 123 -13.73 -15.27 -14.65
C ARG A 123 -13.21 -14.32 -13.58
N LEU A 124 -12.40 -14.84 -12.65
CA LEU A 124 -11.94 -14.08 -11.49
C LEU A 124 -11.15 -12.81 -11.89
N ASP A 125 -10.29 -12.92 -12.89
CA ASP A 125 -9.53 -11.80 -13.46
C ASP A 125 -10.44 -10.76 -14.13
N ALA A 126 -11.51 -11.20 -14.81
CA ALA A 126 -12.49 -10.31 -15.43
C ALA A 126 -13.27 -9.50 -14.37
N ASP A 127 -13.70 -10.13 -13.28
CA ASP A 127 -14.39 -9.43 -12.19
C ASP A 127 -13.47 -8.49 -11.41
N ILE A 128 -12.22 -8.89 -11.17
CA ILE A 128 -11.20 -8.01 -10.60
C ILE A 128 -10.97 -6.81 -11.53
N ALA A 129 -10.84 -7.05 -12.83
CA ALA A 129 -10.65 -5.98 -13.81
C ALA A 129 -11.84 -5.03 -13.83
N HIS A 130 -13.08 -5.55 -13.81
CA HIS A 130 -14.28 -4.73 -13.71
C HIS A 130 -14.31 -3.89 -12.42
N ALA A 131 -14.06 -4.51 -11.27
CA ALA A 131 -14.10 -3.82 -9.98
C ALA A 131 -13.03 -2.72 -9.90
N LEU A 132 -11.80 -3.00 -10.32
CA LEU A 132 -10.73 -1.99 -10.32
C LEU A 132 -10.95 -0.91 -11.38
N MET A 133 -11.41 -1.25 -12.58
CA MET A 133 -11.72 -0.28 -13.64
C MET A 133 -12.89 0.64 -13.25
N SER A 134 -13.80 0.18 -12.39
CA SER A 134 -14.91 1.00 -11.89
C SER A 134 -14.47 2.14 -10.96
N ILE A 135 -13.24 2.09 -10.44
CA ILE A 135 -12.70 3.15 -9.59
C ILE A 135 -12.46 4.41 -10.42
N ASN A 136 -12.97 5.54 -9.94
CA ASN A 136 -12.81 6.83 -10.61
C ASN A 136 -11.33 7.12 -10.94
N ALA A 137 -11.12 7.63 -12.15
CA ALA A 137 -9.81 7.92 -12.74
C ALA A 137 -8.97 6.70 -13.19
N VAL A 138 -9.39 5.46 -12.92
CA VAL A 138 -8.72 4.29 -13.51
C VAL A 138 -8.97 4.23 -15.01
N LYS A 139 -7.90 4.01 -15.79
CA LYS A 139 -7.91 3.93 -17.26
C LYS A 139 -7.33 2.63 -17.81
N GLY A 140 -6.74 1.80 -16.97
CA GLY A 140 -6.12 0.53 -17.34
C GLY A 140 -6.03 -0.38 -16.13
N VAL A 141 -6.22 -1.69 -16.34
CA VAL A 141 -6.03 -2.73 -15.33
C VAL A 141 -5.21 -3.85 -15.93
N GLU A 142 -4.28 -4.39 -15.14
CA GLU A 142 -3.37 -5.48 -15.50
C GLU A 142 -3.42 -6.55 -14.42
N ILE A 143 -3.24 -7.83 -14.80
CA ILE A 143 -3.10 -8.96 -13.88
C ILE A 143 -1.73 -9.59 -14.11
N GLY A 144 -1.01 -9.94 -13.04
CA GLY A 144 0.34 -10.49 -13.12
C GLY A 144 1.30 -9.58 -13.88
N ASP A 145 2.02 -10.15 -14.84
CA ASP A 145 2.94 -9.42 -15.72
C ASP A 145 2.23 -8.38 -16.62
N GLY A 146 0.90 -8.39 -16.71
CA GLY A 146 0.15 -7.31 -17.33
C GLY A 146 0.42 -7.14 -18.81
N PHE A 147 0.70 -5.91 -19.25
CA PHE A 147 1.04 -5.66 -20.65
C PHE A 147 2.43 -6.17 -21.04
N ASP A 148 3.32 -6.49 -20.09
CA ASP A 148 4.68 -6.97 -20.41
C ASP A 148 4.66 -8.36 -21.09
N VAL A 149 3.57 -9.12 -20.93
CA VAL A 149 3.39 -10.45 -21.57
C VAL A 149 3.49 -10.41 -23.10
N VAL A 150 3.22 -9.25 -23.73
CA VAL A 150 3.29 -9.11 -25.20
C VAL A 150 4.71 -9.25 -25.75
N ALA A 151 5.73 -9.03 -24.90
CA ALA A 151 7.14 -9.15 -25.26
C ALA A 151 7.71 -10.56 -25.01
N LEU A 152 6.93 -11.48 -24.43
CA LEU A 152 7.39 -12.78 -23.96
C LEU A 152 6.99 -13.93 -24.89
N ARG A 153 7.83 -14.96 -24.97
CA ARG A 153 7.46 -16.25 -25.58
C ARG A 153 6.72 -17.11 -24.56
N GLY A 154 5.89 -18.04 -25.03
CA GLY A 154 5.19 -18.99 -24.15
C GLY A 154 6.10 -19.92 -23.34
N SER A 155 7.38 -20.06 -23.69
CA SER A 155 8.38 -20.76 -22.86
C SER A 155 8.92 -19.90 -21.72
N GLN A 156 8.73 -18.58 -21.78
CA GLN A 156 9.20 -17.61 -20.79
C GLN A 156 8.07 -17.17 -19.86
N ASN A 157 6.84 -17.07 -20.37
CA ASN A 157 5.67 -16.63 -19.59
C ASN A 157 4.94 -17.77 -18.85
N ARG A 158 5.29 -19.04 -19.12
CA ARG A 158 4.62 -20.16 -18.45
C ARG A 158 5.06 -20.23 -17.00
N ASP A 159 4.10 -20.41 -16.09
CA ASP A 159 4.41 -20.75 -14.71
C ASP A 159 4.56 -22.26 -14.56
N GLU A 160 5.80 -22.72 -14.41
CA GLU A 160 6.09 -24.14 -14.22
C GLU A 160 5.73 -24.59 -12.80
N ILE A 161 5.21 -25.81 -12.68
CA ILE A 161 4.81 -26.42 -11.40
C ILE A 161 5.64 -27.67 -11.12
N THR A 162 6.19 -27.75 -9.90
CA THR A 162 6.92 -28.92 -9.39
C THR A 162 6.25 -29.45 -8.14
N LYS A 163 6.85 -30.47 -7.49
CA LYS A 163 6.35 -31.01 -6.21
C LYS A 163 6.36 -29.97 -5.08
N ASP A 164 7.24 -28.96 -5.20
CA ASP A 164 7.36 -27.88 -4.22
C ASP A 164 6.46 -26.68 -4.55
N GLY A 165 5.64 -26.79 -5.61
CA GLY A 165 4.71 -25.76 -6.07
C GLY A 165 5.17 -25.02 -7.33
N PHE A 166 4.49 -23.91 -7.61
CA PHE A 166 4.81 -23.04 -8.75
C PHE A 166 6.20 -22.38 -8.59
N GLN A 167 6.96 -22.33 -9.67
CA GLN A 167 8.32 -21.76 -9.69
C GLN A 167 8.35 -20.25 -10.01
N SER A 168 7.25 -19.72 -10.54
CA SER A 168 7.06 -18.31 -10.91
C SER A 168 5.58 -17.93 -10.82
N ASN A 169 5.26 -16.64 -10.90
CA ASN A 169 3.88 -16.13 -10.82
C ASN A 169 3.61 -15.06 -11.89
N HIS A 170 3.95 -15.35 -13.14
CA HIS A 170 3.71 -14.47 -14.29
C HIS A 170 2.22 -14.24 -14.52
N ALA A 171 1.40 -15.26 -14.24
CA ALA A 171 -0.06 -15.18 -14.35
C ALA A 171 -0.72 -14.33 -13.25
N GLY A 172 0.02 -13.88 -12.24
CA GLY A 172 -0.53 -13.06 -11.16
C GLY A 172 -1.59 -13.78 -10.34
N GLY A 173 -1.41 -15.07 -10.08
CA GLY A 173 -2.25 -15.89 -9.21
C GLY A 173 -3.57 -16.36 -9.83
N ILE A 174 -3.81 -16.10 -11.11
CA ILE A 174 -5.05 -16.47 -11.82
C ILE A 174 -4.71 -17.21 -13.11
N LEU A 175 -5.16 -18.46 -13.22
CA LEU A 175 -4.95 -19.32 -14.38
C LEU A 175 -6.30 -19.74 -14.95
N GLY A 176 -6.56 -19.40 -16.21
CA GLY A 176 -7.83 -19.75 -16.86
C GLY A 176 -9.08 -19.18 -16.18
N GLY A 177 -8.97 -18.01 -15.54
CA GLY A 177 -10.05 -17.38 -14.79
C GLY A 177 -10.25 -17.91 -13.38
N ILE A 178 -9.35 -18.79 -12.88
CA ILE A 178 -9.45 -19.43 -11.57
C ILE A 178 -8.18 -19.13 -10.74
N SER A 179 -8.32 -18.91 -9.43
CA SER A 179 -7.17 -18.70 -8.54
C SER A 179 -6.28 -19.95 -8.45
N SER A 180 -4.96 -19.75 -8.56
CA SER A 180 -3.98 -20.84 -8.53
C SER A 180 -3.48 -21.21 -7.12
N GLY A 181 -3.81 -20.41 -6.11
CA GLY A 181 -3.26 -20.49 -4.74
C GLY A 181 -2.06 -19.56 -4.52
N GLN A 182 -1.44 -19.07 -5.59
CA GLN A 182 -0.39 -18.05 -5.52
C GLN A 182 -0.97 -16.67 -5.18
N GLN A 183 -0.10 -15.71 -4.92
CA GLN A 183 -0.52 -14.33 -4.71
C GLN A 183 -1.25 -13.79 -5.95
N ILE A 184 -2.44 -13.24 -5.74
CA ILE A 184 -3.15 -12.52 -6.79
C ILE A 184 -2.55 -11.12 -6.88
N ILE A 185 -2.05 -10.76 -8.06
CA ILE A 185 -1.39 -9.48 -8.31
C ILE A 185 -2.18 -8.75 -9.40
N ALA A 186 -2.66 -7.56 -9.07
CA ALA A 186 -3.33 -6.68 -10.03
C ALA A 186 -2.75 -5.28 -9.97
N HIS A 187 -2.66 -4.63 -11.13
CA HIS A 187 -2.24 -3.24 -11.25
C HIS A 187 -3.36 -2.40 -11.84
N MET A 188 -3.47 -1.14 -11.40
CA MET A 188 -4.37 -0.15 -12.00
C MET A 188 -3.61 1.12 -12.34
N ALA A 189 -3.91 1.69 -13.52
CA ALA A 189 -3.38 2.95 -14.00
C ALA A 189 -4.40 4.07 -13.79
N LEU A 190 -4.06 5.08 -12.99
CA LEU A 190 -4.88 6.25 -12.71
C LEU A 190 -4.39 7.45 -13.52
N LYS A 191 -5.33 8.12 -14.20
CA LYS A 191 -5.04 9.39 -14.86
C LYS A 191 -4.78 10.51 -13.84
N PRO A 192 -4.05 11.57 -14.22
CA PRO A 192 -4.03 12.83 -13.48
C PRO A 192 -5.44 13.40 -13.27
N THR A 193 -5.64 14.12 -12.17
CA THR A 193 -6.92 14.81 -11.92
C THR A 193 -7.11 15.98 -12.86
N SER A 194 -8.33 16.13 -13.38
CA SER A 194 -8.63 17.23 -14.30
C SER A 194 -8.90 18.57 -13.58
N SER A 195 -9.18 18.54 -12.28
CA SER A 195 -9.39 19.75 -11.47
C SER A 195 -8.06 20.28 -10.96
N ILE A 196 -7.45 21.15 -11.74
CA ILE A 196 -6.14 21.76 -11.49
C ILE A 196 -6.25 23.29 -11.56
N THR A 197 -5.29 24.01 -10.99
CA THR A 197 -5.31 25.48 -11.03
C THR A 197 -4.74 26.04 -12.32
N VAL A 198 -4.24 25.18 -13.22
CA VAL A 198 -3.83 25.55 -14.58
C VAL A 198 -5.09 25.88 -15.40
N PRO A 199 -5.18 27.05 -16.06
CA PRO A 199 -6.30 27.39 -16.92
C PRO A 199 -6.47 26.40 -18.07
N GLY A 200 -7.73 26.03 -18.36
CA GLY A 200 -8.08 25.15 -19.46
C GLY A 200 -9.26 25.69 -20.26
N ARG A 201 -9.28 25.41 -21.56
CA ARG A 201 -10.43 25.71 -22.42
C ARG A 201 -11.52 24.65 -22.23
N THR A 202 -12.75 25.09 -22.12
CA THR A 202 -13.93 24.22 -22.06
C THR A 202 -15.12 24.94 -22.70
N ILE A 203 -16.28 24.30 -22.71
CA ILE A 203 -17.54 24.90 -23.14
C ILE A 203 -18.48 25.07 -21.95
N ASN A 204 -19.24 26.16 -21.93
CA ASN A 204 -20.29 26.36 -20.94
C ASN A 204 -21.60 25.64 -21.35
N ARG A 205 -22.63 25.73 -20.50
CA ARG A 205 -23.94 25.09 -20.75
C ARG A 205 -24.68 25.63 -21.99
N PHE A 206 -24.24 26.77 -22.53
CA PHE A 206 -24.80 27.41 -23.72
C PHE A 206 -23.98 27.11 -24.99
N GLY A 207 -22.93 26.29 -24.87
CA GLY A 207 -22.06 25.90 -25.97
C GLY A 207 -20.97 26.91 -26.33
N GLU A 208 -20.78 27.95 -25.50
CA GLU A 208 -19.76 28.98 -25.75
C GLU A 208 -18.41 28.51 -25.20
N GLU A 209 -17.34 28.74 -25.96
CA GLU A 209 -15.97 28.50 -25.49
C GLU A 209 -15.61 29.46 -24.36
N VAL A 210 -15.17 28.90 -23.23
CA VAL A 210 -14.75 29.66 -22.05
C VAL A 210 -13.44 29.13 -21.52
N GLU A 211 -12.64 30.02 -20.93
CA GLU A 211 -11.48 29.65 -20.14
C GLU A 211 -11.92 29.38 -18.69
N MET A 212 -11.62 28.20 -18.19
CA MET A 212 -12.00 27.75 -16.85
C MET A 212 -10.76 27.51 -16.00
N ILE A 213 -10.79 28.04 -14.77
CA ILE A 213 -9.80 27.79 -13.74
C ILE A 213 -10.52 27.24 -12.51
N THR A 214 -10.23 26.01 -12.12
CA THR A 214 -10.72 25.45 -10.86
C THR A 214 -9.88 25.96 -9.69
N LYS A 215 -10.50 26.76 -8.82
CA LYS A 215 -9.87 27.30 -7.60
C LYS A 215 -10.25 26.43 -6.41
N GLY A 216 -9.27 26.05 -5.59
CA GLY A 216 -9.50 25.26 -4.38
C GLY A 216 -8.34 24.35 -4.04
N ARG A 217 -8.54 23.50 -3.02
CA ARG A 217 -7.62 22.40 -2.69
C ARG A 217 -7.99 21.20 -3.55
N HIS A 218 -7.10 20.84 -4.46
CA HIS A 218 -7.24 19.65 -5.31
C HIS A 218 -6.16 18.64 -4.97
N ASP A 219 -6.45 17.37 -5.24
CA ASP A 219 -5.50 16.29 -5.00
C ASP A 219 -4.47 16.27 -6.13
N PRO A 220 -3.17 16.45 -5.82
CA PRO A 220 -2.12 16.42 -6.85
C PRO A 220 -1.92 15.01 -7.43
N CYS A 221 -2.37 13.97 -6.72
CA CYS A 221 -2.36 12.58 -7.17
C CYS A 221 -3.50 11.82 -6.50
N VAL A 222 -4.47 11.34 -7.28
CA VAL A 222 -5.59 10.52 -6.77
C VAL A 222 -5.17 9.11 -6.39
N GLY A 223 -4.06 8.61 -6.92
CA GLY A 223 -3.56 7.26 -6.67
C GLY A 223 -3.37 6.95 -5.19
N ILE A 224 -2.93 7.91 -4.39
CA ILE A 224 -2.69 7.74 -2.94
C ILE A 224 -3.98 7.35 -2.21
N ARG A 225 -5.10 7.98 -2.57
CA ARG A 225 -6.41 7.68 -1.96
C ARG A 225 -7.09 6.46 -2.59
N ALA A 226 -6.68 6.08 -3.80
CA ALA A 226 -7.25 4.92 -4.48
C ALA A 226 -6.77 3.59 -3.87
N VAL A 227 -5.64 3.57 -3.16
CA VAL A 227 -5.09 2.35 -2.53
C VAL A 227 -6.12 1.61 -1.66
N PRO A 228 -6.71 2.21 -0.59
CA PRO A 228 -7.68 1.51 0.25
C PRO A 228 -8.96 1.13 -0.50
N ILE A 229 -9.32 1.86 -1.56
CA ILE A 229 -10.49 1.54 -2.40
C ILE A 229 -10.21 0.28 -3.22
N ALA A 230 -9.02 0.18 -3.82
CA ALA A 230 -8.62 -1.00 -4.58
C ALA A 230 -8.49 -2.25 -3.71
N GLU A 231 -7.94 -2.11 -2.49
CA GLU A 231 -7.89 -3.19 -1.50
C GLU A 231 -9.31 -3.67 -1.17
N ALA A 232 -10.25 -2.76 -0.91
CA ALA A 232 -11.64 -3.11 -0.63
C ALA A 232 -12.35 -3.77 -1.81
N MET A 233 -12.17 -3.24 -3.04
CA MET A 233 -12.76 -3.81 -4.25
C MET A 233 -12.26 -5.23 -4.51
N LEU A 234 -10.95 -5.47 -4.40
CA LEU A 234 -10.37 -6.80 -4.54
C LEU A 234 -10.91 -7.76 -3.47
N ALA A 235 -10.98 -7.32 -2.21
CA ALA A 235 -11.50 -8.14 -1.11
C ALA A 235 -12.97 -8.54 -1.32
N ILE A 236 -13.81 -7.61 -1.81
CA ILE A 236 -15.23 -7.88 -2.09
C ILE A 236 -15.37 -8.91 -3.21
N VAL A 237 -14.62 -8.77 -4.31
CA VAL A 237 -14.64 -9.74 -5.42
C VAL A 237 -14.20 -11.12 -4.94
N LEU A 238 -13.10 -11.21 -4.19
CA LEU A 238 -12.61 -12.48 -3.66
C LEU A 238 -13.60 -13.13 -2.69
N MET A 239 -14.27 -12.32 -1.87
CA MET A 239 -15.30 -12.81 -0.95
C MET A 239 -16.51 -13.37 -1.71
N ASP A 240 -16.95 -12.70 -2.78
CA ASP A 240 -18.07 -13.19 -3.61
C ASP A 240 -17.72 -14.55 -4.24
N HIS A 241 -16.56 -14.66 -4.87
CA HIS A 241 -16.08 -15.92 -5.45
C HIS A 241 -15.88 -17.02 -4.41
N LEU A 242 -15.41 -16.69 -3.20
CA LEU A 242 -15.30 -17.64 -2.09
C LEU A 242 -16.67 -18.17 -1.65
N LEU A 243 -17.67 -17.31 -1.55
CA LEU A 243 -19.04 -17.71 -1.17
C LEU A 243 -19.69 -18.57 -2.25
N ARG A 244 -19.51 -18.23 -3.54
CA ARG A 244 -19.97 -19.04 -4.67
C ARG A 244 -19.33 -20.43 -4.66
N GLN A 245 -18.00 -20.48 -4.49
CA GLN A 245 -17.26 -21.74 -4.41
C GLN A 245 -17.73 -22.61 -3.25
N ARG A 246 -17.94 -22.00 -2.07
CA ARG A 246 -18.47 -22.71 -0.91
C ARG A 246 -19.89 -23.22 -1.17
N ALA A 247 -20.76 -22.46 -1.81
CA ALA A 247 -22.13 -22.89 -2.09
C ALA A 247 -22.18 -24.07 -3.08
N GLN A 248 -21.28 -24.13 -4.05
CA GLN A 248 -21.23 -25.20 -5.06
C GLN A 248 -20.49 -26.45 -4.55
N ASN A 249 -19.42 -26.27 -3.77
CA ASN A 249 -18.44 -27.32 -3.49
C ASN A 249 -18.20 -27.58 -1.99
N ALA A 250 -19.11 -27.17 -1.09
CA ALA A 250 -18.94 -27.30 0.37
C ALA A 250 -18.54 -28.72 0.84
N ASP A 251 -19.13 -29.74 0.24
CA ASP A 251 -18.95 -31.14 0.64
C ASP A 251 -17.84 -31.86 -0.13
N VAL A 252 -17.20 -31.17 -1.08
CA VAL A 252 -16.16 -31.76 -1.93
C VAL A 252 -14.86 -31.89 -1.14
N LYS A 253 -14.43 -33.14 -0.92
CA LYS A 253 -13.11 -33.48 -0.38
C LYS A 253 -12.21 -33.91 -1.53
N THR A 254 -10.98 -33.41 -1.53
CA THR A 254 -9.96 -33.72 -2.54
C THR A 254 -8.69 -34.15 -1.85
N ASP A 255 -8.10 -35.24 -2.35
CA ASP A 255 -6.81 -35.78 -1.89
C ASP A 255 -5.64 -35.18 -2.69
N ILE A 256 -5.93 -34.27 -3.63
CA ILE A 256 -4.91 -33.60 -4.45
C ILE A 256 -4.20 -32.56 -3.56
N PRO A 257 -2.85 -32.50 -3.59
CA PRO A 257 -2.10 -31.53 -2.82
C PRO A 257 -2.55 -30.09 -3.11
N ARG A 258 -2.63 -29.26 -2.06
CA ARG A 258 -2.83 -27.81 -2.18
C ARG A 258 -1.48 -27.15 -1.89
N TRP A 259 -0.97 -26.41 -2.86
CA TRP A 259 0.27 -25.63 -2.79
C TRP A 259 -0.06 -24.15 -2.62
#